data_AF-V5HMH3-F1
#
_entry.id   AF-V5HMH3-F1
#
_cell.length_a   1.000
_cell.length_b   1.000
_cell.length_c   1.000
_cell.angle_alpha   90.00
_cell.angle_beta   90.00
_cell.angle_gamma   90.00
#
_symmetry.space_group_name_H-M   'P 1'
#
loop_
_entity.id
_entity.type
_entity.pdbx_description
1 polymer ?
#
loop_
_entity_poly.entity_id
_entity_poly.type
_entity_poly.pdbx_seq_one_letter_code
_entity_poly.pdbx_strand_id
1 'polypeptide(L)'
;ADADIMCLQELQEDHYEQVFEPEFKRLGYGCLYKRRTGNKRDGCGVFFRQSLFELDRHELVEFARTGVTVLDRDNVAIVALLKPRSADGRFSPDFRLCVSTTHLLFNPRRGDVKLAQLCLLLAEIDRLAARGGAGADGAPHYFPVVLCGDMNSRPHSPLYRFVTRGRLNYAGLLSGDVSGQSEGANRGKLIPLDECLYQLNISEGSRYHDGTPPRKTANSDAVTEDAASKAVEGSGCVSHGFDFVSAYQHAKQGGIPEVTTHHQRASCTVDYIFYTVKRRSSGKDSGVADERPRVVEGPLRLLSTYGLMSSKELAAVRGLPNEVQSSDHLPLVARFLLRVPS
;
A
#
# COMPACT_ATOMS: atom_id res chain seq x y z
N ALA A 1 19.01 -4.86 -9.76
CA ALA A 1 18.68 -6.12 -9.06
C ALA A 1 17.83 -6.96 -10.00
N ASP A 2 18.08 -8.26 -10.10
CA ASP A 2 17.26 -9.19 -10.88
C ASP A 2 16.08 -9.69 -10.01
N ALA A 3 15.03 -8.86 -9.91
CA ALA A 3 13.89 -9.13 -9.02
C ALA A 3 12.77 -9.89 -9.76
N ASP A 4 12.13 -10.86 -9.09
CA ASP A 4 11.03 -11.62 -9.69
C ASP A 4 9.76 -10.79 -9.90
N ILE A 5 9.55 -9.81 -9.02
CA ILE A 5 8.42 -8.89 -9.02
C ILE A 5 8.96 -7.48 -8.69
N MET A 6 8.58 -6.49 -9.49
CA MET A 6 8.96 -5.08 -9.31
C MET A 6 7.71 -4.21 -9.23
N CYS A 7 7.68 -3.31 -8.25
CA CYS A 7 6.64 -2.31 -8.06
C CYS A 7 7.29 -0.94 -8.20
N LEU A 8 6.99 -0.22 -9.28
CA LEU A 8 7.58 1.09 -9.58
C LEU A 8 6.52 2.19 -9.42
N GLN A 9 6.95 3.35 -8.92
CA GLN A 9 6.16 4.57 -8.82
C GLN A 9 6.83 5.66 -9.65
N GLU A 10 6.12 6.77 -9.90
CA GLU A 10 6.58 7.89 -10.74
C GLU A 10 7.00 7.48 -12.17
N LEU A 11 6.41 6.40 -12.69
CA LEU A 11 6.74 5.91 -14.02
C LEU A 11 6.05 6.78 -15.07
N GLN A 12 6.82 7.60 -15.79
CA GLN A 12 6.29 8.47 -16.84
C GLN A 12 5.73 7.64 -18.01
N GLU A 13 4.57 8.04 -18.55
CA GLU A 13 3.81 7.31 -19.57
C GLU A 13 4.59 7.07 -20.86
N ASP A 14 5.20 8.11 -21.42
CA ASP A 14 6.02 8.01 -22.62
C ASP A 14 7.25 7.11 -22.41
N HIS A 15 7.93 7.22 -21.26
CA HIS A 15 9.04 6.34 -20.92
C HIS A 15 8.57 4.90 -20.71
N TYR A 16 7.39 4.69 -20.12
CA TYR A 16 6.82 3.36 -19.98
C TYR A 16 6.60 2.72 -21.35
N GLU A 17 5.90 3.40 -22.25
CA GLU A 17 5.54 2.90 -23.57
C GLU A 17 6.77 2.68 -24.47
N GLN A 18 7.74 3.59 -24.42
CA GLN A 18 8.87 3.61 -25.35
C GLN A 18 10.07 2.81 -24.86
N VAL A 19 10.23 2.66 -23.53
CA VAL A 19 11.45 2.08 -22.94
C VAL A 19 11.13 0.93 -21.99
N PHE A 20 10.40 1.19 -20.90
CA PHE A 20 10.26 0.19 -19.84
C PHE A 20 9.45 -1.03 -20.27
N GLU A 21 8.28 -0.85 -20.88
CA GLU A 21 7.45 -1.98 -21.30
C GLU A 21 8.16 -2.86 -22.37
N PRO A 22 8.73 -2.30 -23.46
CA PRO A 22 9.48 -3.10 -24.43
C PRO A 22 10.65 -3.86 -23.80
N GLU A 23 11.44 -3.20 -22.95
CA GLU A 23 12.62 -3.80 -22.32
C GLU A 23 12.23 -4.88 -21.30
N PHE A 24 11.23 -4.62 -20.46
CA PHE A 24 10.77 -5.62 -19.49
C PHE A 24 10.13 -6.83 -20.17
N LYS A 25 9.35 -6.63 -21.24
CA LYS A 25 8.84 -7.74 -22.06
C LYS A 25 9.98 -8.55 -22.69
N ARG A 26 11.00 -7.89 -23.24
CA ARG A 26 12.21 -8.54 -23.79
C ARG A 26 12.95 -9.37 -22.72
N LEU A 27 12.97 -8.87 -21.48
CA LEU A 27 13.53 -9.57 -20.32
C LEU A 27 12.60 -10.66 -19.75
N GLY A 28 11.41 -10.89 -20.32
CA GLY A 28 10.48 -11.95 -19.91
C GLY A 28 9.56 -11.58 -18.75
N TYR A 29 9.29 -10.29 -18.55
CA TYR A 29 8.33 -9.80 -17.57
C TYR A 29 6.95 -9.53 -18.18
N GLY A 30 5.89 -9.86 -17.45
CA GLY A 30 4.57 -9.30 -17.66
C GLY A 30 4.53 -7.91 -17.06
N CYS A 31 3.78 -6.99 -17.70
CA CYS A 31 3.75 -5.58 -17.35
C CYS A 31 2.30 -5.15 -17.07
N LEU A 32 2.07 -4.53 -15.92
CA LEU A 32 0.85 -3.78 -15.61
C LEU A 32 1.25 -2.33 -15.34
N TYR A 33 0.53 -1.39 -15.92
CA TYR A 33 0.75 0.04 -15.72
C TYR A 33 -0.56 0.77 -15.52
N LYS A 34 -0.56 1.70 -14.57
CA LYS A 34 -1.66 2.63 -14.33
C LYS A 34 -1.10 4.03 -14.23
N ARG A 35 -1.30 4.83 -15.28
CA ARG A 35 -1.13 6.28 -15.22
C ARG A 35 -2.09 6.87 -14.20
N ARG A 36 -1.62 7.88 -13.48
CA ARG A 36 -2.47 8.76 -12.66
C ARG A 36 -3.54 9.43 -13.51
N THR A 37 -4.68 9.74 -12.89
CA THR A 37 -5.78 10.42 -13.58
C THR A 37 -5.47 11.91 -13.82
N GLY A 38 -6.39 12.63 -14.47
CA GLY A 38 -6.22 14.04 -14.77
C GLY A 38 -5.03 14.30 -15.71
N ASN A 39 -4.33 15.40 -15.46
CA ASN A 39 -3.22 15.88 -16.31
C ASN A 39 -1.85 15.33 -15.89
N LYS A 40 -1.81 14.30 -15.04
CA LYS A 40 -0.57 13.68 -14.56
C LYS A 40 -0.04 12.70 -15.61
N ARG A 41 1.27 12.71 -15.83
CA ARG A 41 1.94 11.88 -16.85
C ARG A 41 2.67 10.69 -16.26
N ASP A 42 2.74 10.60 -14.95
CA ASP A 42 3.35 9.53 -14.19
C ASP A 42 2.31 8.52 -13.67
N GLY A 43 2.77 7.33 -13.28
CA GLY A 43 1.92 6.25 -12.80
C GLY A 43 2.64 5.24 -11.93
N CYS A 44 1.93 4.17 -11.62
CA CYS A 44 2.49 2.99 -10.97
C CYS A 44 2.63 1.85 -11.98
N GLY A 45 3.64 0.99 -11.81
CA GLY A 45 3.84 -0.23 -12.59
C GLY A 45 4.06 -1.45 -11.70
N VAL A 46 3.51 -2.60 -12.12
CA VAL A 46 3.81 -3.92 -11.55
C VAL A 46 4.37 -4.81 -12.66
N PHE A 47 5.59 -5.29 -12.47
CA PHE A 47 6.29 -6.15 -13.41
C PHE A 47 6.59 -7.49 -12.74
N PHE A 48 6.33 -8.61 -13.41
CA PHE A 48 6.53 -9.94 -12.82
C PHE A 48 7.11 -10.95 -13.83
N ARG A 49 8.05 -11.79 -13.40
CA ARG A 49 8.68 -12.83 -14.24
C ARG A 49 7.62 -13.82 -14.74
N GLN A 50 7.38 -13.87 -16.06
CA GLN A 50 6.36 -14.76 -16.63
C GLN A 50 6.72 -16.25 -16.54
N SER A 51 8.01 -16.55 -16.38
CA SER A 51 8.50 -17.91 -16.11
C SER A 51 8.09 -18.42 -14.73
N LEU A 52 7.86 -17.51 -13.77
CA LEU A 52 7.51 -17.84 -12.38
C LEU A 52 6.05 -17.57 -12.05
N PHE A 53 5.40 -16.63 -12.74
CA PHE A 53 4.04 -16.21 -12.44
C PHE A 53 3.20 -16.06 -13.70
N GLU A 54 1.94 -16.43 -13.57
CA GLU A 54 0.87 -16.08 -14.49
C GLU A 54 0.00 -15.00 -13.84
N LEU A 55 -0.42 -13.99 -14.62
CA LEU A 55 -1.40 -13.03 -14.15
C LEU A 55 -2.78 -13.66 -14.17
N ASP A 56 -3.40 -13.83 -13.01
CA ASP A 56 -4.77 -14.35 -12.88
C ASP A 56 -5.79 -13.23 -13.06
N ARG A 57 -5.71 -12.20 -12.22
CA ARG A 57 -6.62 -11.05 -12.19
C ARG A 57 -5.87 -9.80 -11.74
N HIS A 58 -6.38 -8.62 -12.08
CA HIS A 58 -5.87 -7.37 -11.55
C HIS A 58 -6.97 -6.31 -11.46
N GLU A 59 -6.71 -5.27 -10.69
CA GLU A 59 -7.51 -4.05 -10.59
C GLU A 59 -6.60 -2.82 -10.72
N LEU A 60 -7.01 -1.86 -11.54
CA LEU A 60 -6.35 -0.57 -11.69
C LEU A 60 -7.15 0.49 -10.93
N VAL A 61 -6.72 0.80 -9.73
CA VAL A 61 -7.45 1.63 -8.79
C VAL A 61 -7.18 3.10 -9.07
N GLU A 62 -8.23 3.84 -9.38
CA GLU A 62 -8.22 5.30 -9.35
C GLU A 62 -8.72 5.72 -7.97
N PHE A 63 -8.02 6.61 -7.27
CA PHE A 63 -8.51 7.07 -5.98
C PHE A 63 -9.51 8.21 -6.10
N ALA A 64 -9.39 9.06 -7.13
CA ALA A 64 -10.35 10.12 -7.38
C ALA A 64 -11.76 9.53 -7.56
N ARG A 65 -12.75 10.07 -6.83
CA ARG A 65 -14.14 9.61 -6.87
C ARG A 65 -15.09 10.81 -6.95
N THR A 66 -15.85 10.87 -8.03
CA THR A 66 -16.92 11.86 -8.19
C THR A 66 -17.90 11.74 -7.03
N GLY A 67 -18.27 12.86 -6.41
CA GLY A 67 -19.18 12.89 -5.26
C GLY A 67 -18.53 12.58 -3.89
N VAL A 68 -17.23 12.26 -3.85
CA VAL A 68 -16.51 12.01 -2.58
C VAL A 68 -15.46 13.11 -2.35
N THR A 69 -15.81 14.14 -1.58
CA THR A 69 -15.01 15.38 -1.46
C THR A 69 -13.57 15.15 -0.97
N VAL A 70 -13.34 14.15 -0.10
CA VAL A 70 -12.00 13.84 0.40
C VAL A 70 -11.12 13.23 -0.70
N LEU A 71 -11.69 12.46 -1.62
CA LEU A 71 -10.99 11.75 -2.68
C LEU A 71 -10.98 12.55 -3.98
N ASP A 72 -10.34 13.72 -3.92
CA ASP A 72 -10.24 14.70 -4.99
C ASP A 72 -8.83 14.73 -5.64
N ARG A 73 -8.07 13.63 -5.53
CA ARG A 73 -6.66 13.56 -5.97
C ARG A 73 -6.41 12.39 -6.91
N ASP A 74 -5.64 12.68 -7.95
CA ASP A 74 -5.33 11.78 -9.07
C ASP A 74 -4.33 10.66 -8.75
N ASN A 75 -4.12 10.32 -7.48
CA ASN A 75 -3.28 9.20 -7.13
C ASN A 75 -3.97 7.88 -7.54
N VAL A 76 -3.17 6.83 -7.73
CA VAL A 76 -3.64 5.53 -8.23
C VAL A 76 -2.97 4.39 -7.48
N ALA A 77 -3.50 3.18 -7.65
CA ALA A 77 -2.87 1.96 -7.23
C ALA A 77 -3.10 0.83 -8.23
N ILE A 78 -2.34 -0.25 -8.09
CA ILE A 78 -2.52 -1.50 -8.81
C ILE A 78 -2.65 -2.61 -7.77
N VAL A 79 -3.60 -3.52 -7.97
CA VAL A 79 -3.69 -4.78 -7.23
C VAL A 79 -3.65 -5.92 -8.26
N ALA A 80 -2.75 -6.87 -8.11
CA ALA A 80 -2.56 -7.99 -9.03
C ALA A 80 -2.56 -9.32 -8.28
N LEU A 81 -3.36 -10.28 -8.74
CA LEU A 81 -3.26 -11.67 -8.33
C LEU A 81 -2.36 -12.43 -9.29
N LEU A 82 -1.26 -12.93 -8.76
CA LEU A 82 -0.29 -13.72 -9.49
C LEU A 82 -0.43 -15.19 -9.09
N LYS A 83 -0.61 -16.07 -10.07
CA LYS A 83 -0.58 -17.52 -9.89
C LYS A 83 0.86 -18.01 -10.09
N PRO A 84 1.50 -18.60 -9.07
CA PRO A 84 2.83 -19.20 -9.26
C PRO A 84 2.77 -20.33 -10.29
N ARG A 85 3.73 -20.33 -11.22
CA ARG A 85 4.01 -21.47 -12.09
C ARG A 85 4.89 -22.44 -11.32
N SER A 86 4.39 -23.65 -11.10
CA SER A 86 5.17 -24.73 -10.49
C SER A 86 5.05 -25.94 -11.40
N ALA A 87 6.17 -26.27 -12.07
CA ALA A 87 6.25 -27.44 -12.94
C ALA A 87 6.05 -28.76 -12.17
N ASP A 88 6.30 -28.74 -10.86
CA ASP A 88 6.19 -29.89 -9.99
C ASP A 88 4.93 -29.91 -9.12
N GLY A 89 3.94 -29.06 -9.42
CA GLY A 89 2.63 -29.07 -8.75
C GLY A 89 2.68 -28.73 -7.26
N ARG A 90 3.73 -28.06 -6.78
CA ARG A 90 3.89 -27.68 -5.37
C ARG A 90 2.76 -26.78 -4.87
N PHE A 91 2.25 -25.89 -5.70
CA PHE A 91 1.14 -25.02 -5.33
C PHE A 91 -0.19 -25.57 -5.83
N SER A 92 -1.22 -25.51 -4.98
CA SER A 92 -2.60 -25.76 -5.42
C SER A 92 -2.93 -24.88 -6.64
N PRO A 93 -3.69 -25.39 -7.63
CA PRO A 93 -4.12 -24.61 -8.80
C PRO A 93 -4.84 -23.31 -8.45
N ASP A 94 -5.42 -23.22 -7.26
CA ASP A 94 -6.16 -22.06 -6.75
C ASP A 94 -5.28 -21.07 -5.98
N PHE A 95 -4.03 -21.45 -5.63
CA PHE A 95 -3.14 -20.56 -4.89
C PHE A 95 -2.79 -19.31 -5.72
N ARG A 96 -2.89 -18.14 -5.09
CA ARG A 96 -2.45 -16.84 -5.64
C ARG A 96 -1.56 -16.13 -4.64
N LEU A 97 -0.75 -15.22 -5.15
CA LEU A 97 -0.04 -14.17 -4.42
C LEU A 97 -0.65 -12.83 -4.83
N CYS A 98 -1.18 -12.08 -3.89
CA CYS A 98 -1.65 -10.72 -4.14
C CYS A 98 -0.48 -9.75 -4.02
N VAL A 99 -0.24 -8.95 -5.05
CA VAL A 99 0.77 -7.90 -5.07
C VAL A 99 0.07 -6.59 -5.35
N SER A 100 0.34 -5.58 -4.53
CA SER A 100 -0.21 -4.25 -4.72
C SER A 100 0.89 -3.19 -4.65
N THR A 101 0.69 -2.10 -5.38
CA THR A 101 1.55 -0.93 -5.31
C THR A 101 0.72 0.34 -5.40
N THR A 102 1.17 1.39 -4.72
CA THR A 102 0.59 2.73 -4.82
C THR A 102 1.64 3.82 -4.64
N HIS A 103 1.26 5.04 -4.98
CA HIS A 103 1.95 6.26 -4.57
C HIS A 103 0.89 7.19 -3.96
N LEU A 104 0.82 7.22 -2.62
CA LEU A 104 -0.17 8.02 -1.89
C LEU A 104 0.09 9.53 -2.06
N LEU A 105 -0.92 10.36 -1.81
CA LEU A 105 -0.81 11.81 -1.91
C LEU A 105 0.40 12.35 -1.12
N PHE A 106 1.24 13.18 -1.74
CA PHE A 106 2.38 13.81 -1.03
C PHE A 106 2.00 14.78 0.09
N ASN A 107 0.97 15.62 -0.13
CA ASN A 107 0.67 16.78 0.73
C ASN A 107 0.62 16.43 2.24
N PRO A 108 1.56 16.95 3.04
CA PRO A 108 1.69 16.62 4.46
C PRO A 108 0.46 16.95 5.32
N ARG A 109 -0.36 17.93 4.90
CA ARG A 109 -1.54 18.39 5.65
C ARG A 109 -2.82 17.59 5.34
N ARG A 110 -2.77 16.74 4.32
CA ARG A 110 -3.94 16.04 3.77
C ARG A 110 -3.89 14.54 4.07
N GLY A 111 -3.60 14.20 5.32
CA GLY A 111 -3.66 12.82 5.79
C GLY A 111 -5.06 12.23 5.85
N ASP A 112 -6.10 13.06 5.84
CA ASP A 112 -7.48 12.65 5.56
C ASP A 112 -7.58 11.94 4.19
N VAL A 113 -6.92 12.50 3.17
CA VAL A 113 -6.86 11.90 1.82
C VAL A 113 -6.01 10.64 1.82
N LYS A 114 -4.82 10.67 2.45
CA LYS A 114 -3.94 9.48 2.51
C LYS A 114 -4.64 8.30 3.17
N LEU A 115 -5.36 8.56 4.27
CA LEU A 115 -6.11 7.53 4.99
C LEU A 115 -7.27 7.00 4.12
N ALA A 116 -8.06 7.86 3.49
CA ALA A 116 -9.14 7.45 2.59
C ALA A 116 -8.62 6.65 1.37
N GLN A 117 -7.51 7.08 0.76
CA GLN A 117 -6.84 6.36 -0.33
C GLN A 117 -6.42 4.95 0.11
N LEU A 118 -5.83 4.85 1.30
CA LEU A 118 -5.39 3.57 1.83
C LEU A 118 -6.58 2.66 2.19
N CYS A 119 -7.67 3.19 2.76
CA CYS A 119 -8.88 2.41 3.03
C CYS A 119 -9.50 1.86 1.72
N LEU A 120 -9.55 2.67 0.67
CA LEU A 120 -10.01 2.24 -0.65
C LEU A 120 -9.10 1.17 -1.27
N LEU A 121 -7.78 1.34 -1.18
CA LEU A 121 -6.83 0.31 -1.61
C LEU A 121 -6.99 -1.00 -0.84
N LEU A 122 -7.15 -0.92 0.48
CA LEU A 122 -7.35 -2.09 1.34
C LEU A 122 -8.68 -2.80 1.03
N ALA A 123 -9.74 -2.08 0.67
CA ALA A 123 -11.00 -2.66 0.21
C ALA A 123 -10.86 -3.39 -1.13
N GLU A 124 -10.03 -2.88 -2.05
CA GLU A 124 -9.72 -3.59 -3.30
C GLU A 124 -8.85 -4.83 -3.07
N ILE A 125 -7.87 -4.74 -2.17
CA ILE A 125 -7.06 -5.90 -1.76
C ILE A 125 -7.96 -6.95 -1.08
N ASP A 126 -8.87 -6.54 -0.21
CA ASP A 126 -9.84 -7.42 0.47
C ASP A 126 -10.68 -8.20 -0.53
N ARG A 127 -11.32 -7.48 -1.47
CA ARG A 127 -12.14 -8.05 -2.52
C ARG A 127 -11.36 -9.02 -3.42
N LEU A 128 -10.16 -8.63 -3.84
CA LEU A 128 -9.39 -9.41 -4.82
C LEU A 128 -8.64 -10.58 -4.17
N ALA A 129 -8.08 -10.40 -2.98
CA ALA A 129 -7.28 -11.43 -2.30
C ALA A 129 -8.12 -12.49 -1.56
N ALA A 130 -9.44 -12.32 -1.44
CA ALA A 130 -10.32 -13.30 -0.82
C ALA A 130 -10.30 -14.65 -1.57
N ARG A 131 -10.12 -15.74 -0.84
CA ARG A 131 -10.03 -17.12 -1.38
C ARG A 131 -11.39 -17.79 -1.62
N GLY A 132 -12.48 -17.14 -1.22
CA GLY A 132 -13.80 -17.76 -1.09
C GLY A 132 -13.89 -18.68 0.14
N GLY A 133 -15.06 -18.74 0.78
CA GLY A 133 -15.28 -19.47 2.02
C GLY A 133 -14.87 -18.68 3.28
N ALA A 134 -15.70 -18.78 4.31
CA ALA A 134 -15.39 -18.25 5.63
C ALA A 134 -14.57 -19.29 6.42
N GLY A 135 -13.59 -18.83 7.20
CA GLY A 135 -12.91 -19.68 8.17
C GLY A 135 -13.84 -20.20 9.24
N ALA A 136 -13.33 -21.10 10.08
CA ALA A 136 -14.10 -21.67 11.20
C ALA A 136 -14.64 -20.62 12.18
N ASP A 137 -14.07 -19.41 12.17
CA ASP A 137 -14.45 -18.23 12.95
C ASP A 137 -15.28 -17.19 12.17
N GLY A 138 -15.67 -17.50 10.93
CA GLY A 138 -16.38 -16.57 10.06
C GLY A 138 -15.46 -15.55 9.36
N ALA A 139 -14.15 -15.56 9.62
CA ALA A 139 -13.22 -14.61 9.01
C ALA A 139 -12.88 -15.01 7.56
N PRO A 140 -12.83 -14.07 6.60
CA PRO A 140 -12.40 -14.36 5.25
C PRO A 140 -10.94 -14.83 5.22
N HIS A 141 -10.68 -15.90 4.48
CA HIS A 141 -9.32 -16.34 4.19
C HIS A 141 -8.77 -15.59 2.99
N TYR A 142 -7.60 -14.97 3.14
CA TYR A 142 -6.92 -14.28 2.05
C TYR A 142 -5.74 -15.09 1.52
N PHE A 143 -5.44 -14.89 0.24
CA PHE A 143 -4.12 -15.18 -0.31
C PHE A 143 -3.06 -14.30 0.37
N PRO A 144 -1.79 -14.73 0.45
CA PRO A 144 -0.72 -13.87 0.95
C PRO A 144 -0.66 -12.58 0.14
N VAL A 145 -0.50 -11.45 0.82
CA VAL A 145 -0.45 -10.12 0.22
C VAL A 145 0.92 -9.50 0.43
N VAL A 146 1.46 -8.88 -0.63
CA VAL A 146 2.56 -7.93 -0.59
C VAL A 146 2.02 -6.56 -1.00
N LEU A 147 2.20 -5.56 -0.14
CA LEU A 147 1.81 -4.17 -0.37
C LEU A 147 3.06 -3.30 -0.43
N CYS A 148 3.38 -2.82 -1.62
CA CYS A 148 4.51 -1.95 -1.90
C CYS A 148 4.09 -0.50 -2.09
N GLY A 149 5.05 0.41 -2.00
CA GLY A 149 4.93 1.75 -2.58
C GLY A 149 5.38 2.89 -1.69
N ASP A 150 5.33 4.09 -2.26
CA ASP A 150 5.54 5.34 -1.55
C ASP A 150 4.24 5.71 -0.82
N MET A 151 4.26 5.57 0.51
CA MET A 151 3.13 5.89 1.37
C MET A 151 3.10 7.35 1.80
N ASN A 152 4.13 8.14 1.42
CA ASN A 152 4.34 9.52 1.84
C ASN A 152 4.15 9.72 3.34
N SER A 153 4.54 8.71 4.13
CA SER A 153 4.27 8.63 5.56
C SER A 153 5.46 8.00 6.26
N ARG A 154 5.84 8.54 7.41
CA ARG A 154 7.01 8.08 8.16
C ARG A 154 6.72 6.80 8.96
N PRO A 155 7.77 6.02 9.30
CA PRO A 155 7.62 4.91 10.21
C PRO A 155 6.97 5.35 11.52
N HIS A 156 6.17 4.46 12.10
CA HIS A 156 5.46 4.70 13.37
C HIS A 156 4.44 5.86 13.35
N SER A 157 4.20 6.54 12.22
CA SER A 157 3.08 7.47 12.05
C SER A 157 1.72 6.78 12.28
N PRO A 158 0.64 7.53 12.56
CA PRO A 158 -0.70 6.96 12.62
C PRO A 158 -1.08 6.12 11.38
N LEU A 159 -0.72 6.55 10.17
CA LEU A 159 -0.96 5.79 8.95
C LEU A 159 -0.14 4.49 8.88
N TYR A 160 1.14 4.53 9.25
CA TYR A 160 1.97 3.32 9.34
C TYR A 160 1.42 2.34 10.39
N ARG A 161 0.98 2.86 11.54
CA ARG A 161 0.36 2.06 12.60
C ARG A 161 -0.99 1.51 12.18
N PHE A 162 -1.77 2.21 11.36
CA PHE A 162 -2.98 1.66 10.77
C PHE A 162 -2.67 0.38 9.99
N VAL A 163 -1.74 0.45 9.03
CA VAL A 163 -1.32 -0.72 8.23
C VAL A 163 -0.80 -1.86 9.11
N THR A 164 0.11 -1.55 10.03
CA THR A 164 0.80 -2.59 10.81
C THR A 164 0.03 -3.09 12.02
N ARG A 165 -0.97 -2.34 12.53
CA ARG A 165 -1.79 -2.73 13.69
C ARG A 165 -3.19 -3.18 13.30
N GLY A 166 -3.64 -2.91 12.08
CA GLY A 166 -4.97 -3.25 11.58
C GLY A 166 -6.10 -2.35 12.10
N ARG A 167 -5.77 -1.28 12.85
CA ARG A 167 -6.76 -0.37 13.43
C ARG A 167 -6.16 1.01 13.71
N LEU A 168 -6.97 2.04 13.52
CA LEU A 168 -6.65 3.43 13.87
C LEU A 168 -7.90 4.11 14.44
N ASN A 169 -7.79 4.60 15.68
CA ASN A 169 -8.71 5.61 16.19
C ASN A 169 -8.24 6.98 15.69
N TYR A 170 -9.05 7.62 14.86
CA TYR A 170 -8.75 8.91 14.26
C TYR A 170 -9.59 10.04 14.89
N ALA A 171 -10.44 9.74 15.89
CA ALA A 171 -11.18 10.76 16.63
C ALA A 171 -10.21 11.76 17.27
N GLY A 172 -10.43 13.06 17.00
CA GLY A 172 -9.57 14.14 17.49
C GLY A 172 -8.21 14.26 16.79
N LEU A 173 -7.87 13.36 15.86
CA LEU A 173 -6.62 13.43 15.10
C LEU A 173 -6.74 14.48 13.99
N LEU A 174 -5.76 15.38 13.91
CA LEU A 174 -5.66 16.32 12.79
C LEU A 174 -5.09 15.63 11.56
N SER A 175 -5.60 15.99 10.37
CA SER A 175 -5.20 15.42 9.10
C SER A 175 -3.70 15.58 8.81
N GLY A 176 -3.03 16.60 9.36
CA GLY A 176 -1.59 16.78 9.20
C GLY A 176 -0.72 15.83 10.02
N ASP A 177 -1.26 15.24 11.09
CA ASP A 177 -0.50 14.36 12.00
C ASP A 177 -0.51 12.90 11.54
N VAL A 178 -1.42 12.53 10.64
CA VAL A 178 -1.64 11.16 10.16
C VAL A 178 -0.37 10.53 9.56
N SER A 179 0.41 11.30 8.81
CA SER A 179 1.57 10.79 8.06
C SER A 179 2.91 10.91 8.78
N GLY A 180 2.97 11.67 9.88
CA GLY A 180 4.23 11.97 10.58
C GLY A 180 5.22 12.84 9.79
N GLN A 181 4.82 13.43 8.65
CA GLN A 181 5.63 14.43 7.96
C GLN A 181 5.65 15.74 8.75
N SER A 182 6.84 16.27 9.01
CA SER A 182 7.08 17.45 9.84
C SER A 182 6.28 18.69 9.41
N GLU A 183 6.12 18.89 8.10
CA GLU A 183 5.43 20.05 7.52
C GLU A 183 3.91 20.01 7.70
N GLY A 184 3.38 18.83 8.05
CA GLY A 184 1.98 18.59 8.37
C GLY A 184 1.66 18.71 9.87
N ALA A 185 2.65 18.56 10.74
CA ALA A 185 2.44 18.43 12.19
C ALA A 185 1.60 19.58 12.78
N ASN A 186 0.58 19.22 13.57
CA ASN A 186 -0.39 20.11 14.21
C ASN A 186 -1.14 21.04 13.23
N ARG A 187 -1.31 20.63 11.97
CA ARG A 187 -2.02 21.39 10.94
C ARG A 187 -3.11 20.54 10.30
N GLY A 188 -3.95 21.20 9.49
CA GLY A 188 -5.02 20.55 8.75
C GLY A 188 -6.35 20.64 9.49
N LYS A 189 -7.23 19.65 9.26
CA LYS A 189 -8.58 19.60 9.80
C LYS A 189 -8.83 18.26 10.50
N LEU A 190 -9.92 18.16 11.25
CA LEU A 190 -10.42 16.85 11.70
C LEU A 190 -10.77 15.98 10.49
N ILE A 191 -10.57 14.68 10.64
CA ILE A 191 -10.67 13.69 9.56
C ILE A 191 -12.15 13.31 9.36
N PRO A 192 -12.76 13.61 8.20
CA PRO A 192 -14.16 13.27 7.91
C PRO A 192 -14.25 11.91 7.21
N LEU A 193 -13.68 10.86 7.80
CA LEU A 193 -13.53 9.57 7.14
C LEU A 193 -14.86 8.79 7.08
N ASP A 194 -15.72 8.89 8.09
CA ASP A 194 -17.00 8.15 8.13
C ASP A 194 -17.90 8.46 6.92
N GLU A 195 -18.07 9.75 6.60
CA GLU A 195 -18.83 10.18 5.42
C GLU A 195 -18.19 9.66 4.13
N CYS A 196 -16.86 9.72 4.03
CA CYS A 196 -16.12 9.21 2.89
C CYS A 196 -16.33 7.69 2.72
N LEU A 197 -16.26 6.92 3.81
CA LEU A 197 -16.46 5.47 3.78
C LEU A 197 -17.88 5.10 3.35
N TYR A 198 -18.88 5.79 3.89
CA TYR A 198 -20.28 5.65 3.50
C TYR A 198 -20.48 5.90 2.00
N GLN A 199 -19.97 7.02 1.46
CA GLN A 199 -20.08 7.35 0.04
C GLN A 199 -19.37 6.34 -0.88
N LEU A 200 -18.34 5.65 -0.37
CA LEU A 200 -17.61 4.61 -1.10
C LEU A 200 -18.25 3.22 -0.99
N ASN A 201 -19.33 3.06 -0.23
CA ASN A 201 -19.87 1.76 0.16
C ASN A 201 -18.81 0.86 0.84
N ILE A 202 -17.91 1.47 1.62
CA ILE A 202 -16.85 0.79 2.36
C ILE A 202 -17.18 0.85 3.86
N SER A 203 -17.09 -0.28 4.53
CA SER A 203 -17.25 -0.38 5.99
C SER A 203 -16.04 0.19 6.74
N GLU A 204 -16.19 0.44 8.05
CA GLU A 204 -15.05 0.74 8.94
C GLU A 204 -13.98 -0.37 8.97
N GLY A 205 -14.28 -1.57 8.46
CA GLY A 205 -13.35 -2.67 8.26
C GLY A 205 -12.50 -2.57 6.99
N SER A 206 -12.58 -1.46 6.24
CA SER A 206 -11.97 -1.29 4.92
C SER A 206 -12.37 -2.40 3.95
N ARG A 207 -13.67 -2.73 3.91
CA ARG A 207 -14.26 -3.73 3.01
C ARG A 207 -15.52 -3.19 2.36
N TYR A 208 -15.79 -3.55 1.11
CA TYR A 208 -17.07 -3.26 0.46
C TYR A 208 -18.22 -4.02 1.14
N HIS A 209 -19.36 -3.37 1.38
CA HIS A 209 -20.50 -4.00 2.06
C HIS A 209 -21.09 -5.20 1.29
N ASP A 210 -21.18 -5.12 -0.04
CA ASP A 210 -21.73 -6.19 -0.90
C ASP A 210 -20.64 -6.89 -1.71
N GLY A 211 -19.37 -6.81 -1.28
CA GLY A 211 -18.22 -7.39 -1.99
C GLY A 211 -17.94 -6.78 -3.37
N THR A 212 -18.65 -5.72 -3.76
CA THR A 212 -18.48 -5.03 -5.03
C THR A 212 -18.33 -3.52 -4.83
N PRO A 213 -17.42 -2.87 -5.57
CA PRO A 213 -17.32 -1.41 -5.55
C PRO A 213 -18.61 -0.80 -6.11
N PRO A 214 -19.04 0.39 -5.63
CA PRO A 214 -20.11 1.13 -6.28
C PRO A 214 -19.69 1.43 -7.74
N ARG A 215 -20.63 1.27 -8.69
CA ARG A 215 -20.38 1.56 -10.11
C ARG A 215 -19.77 2.96 -10.23
N LYS A 216 -18.70 3.09 -11.04
CA LYS A 216 -18.19 4.40 -11.48
C LYS A 216 -19.32 5.13 -12.19
N THR A 217 -20.07 5.98 -11.50
CA THR A 217 -21.17 6.72 -12.11
C THR A 217 -20.59 7.77 -13.05
N ALA A 218 -20.55 7.45 -14.34
CA ALA A 218 -20.66 8.44 -15.39
C ALA A 218 -22.14 8.85 -15.46
N ASN A 219 -22.42 10.14 -15.26
CA ASN A 219 -23.71 10.83 -15.40
C ASN A 219 -25.00 9.99 -15.22
N SER A 220 -25.70 10.23 -14.12
CA SER A 220 -27.16 10.35 -14.19
C SER A 220 -27.65 11.25 -13.06
N ASP A 221 -28.20 12.39 -13.48
CA ASP A 221 -29.17 13.18 -12.72
C ASP A 221 -30.24 12.24 -12.13
N ALA A 222 -30.18 12.03 -10.81
CA ALA A 222 -31.26 11.58 -9.93
C ALA A 222 -30.64 11.04 -8.62
N VAL A 223 -29.95 11.90 -7.87
CA VAL A 223 -30.00 11.77 -6.41
C VAL A 223 -31.15 12.70 -6.02
N THR A 224 -32.32 12.12 -5.77
CA THR A 224 -33.42 12.84 -5.12
C THR A 224 -32.86 13.51 -3.86
N GLU A 225 -32.98 14.83 -3.78
CA GLU A 225 -32.59 15.71 -2.67
C GLU A 225 -33.43 15.48 -1.40
N ASP A 226 -33.66 14.22 -1.00
CA ASP A 226 -34.51 13.88 0.14
C ASP A 226 -33.78 13.08 1.25
N ALA A 227 -32.46 13.15 1.26
CA ALA A 227 -31.65 12.74 2.42
C ALA A 227 -30.96 13.95 3.04
N ALA A 228 -31.78 14.87 3.58
CA ALA A 228 -31.30 15.87 4.52
C ALA A 228 -30.58 15.17 5.69
N SER A 229 -29.25 15.35 5.74
CA SER A 229 -28.42 15.38 6.94
C SER A 229 -28.86 14.46 8.10
N LYS A 230 -28.78 13.15 7.92
CA LYS A 230 -28.42 12.31 9.08
C LYS A 230 -26.90 12.36 9.16
N ALA A 231 -26.39 13.05 10.17
CA ALA A 231 -24.98 12.94 10.52
C ALA A 231 -24.65 11.45 10.63
N VAL A 232 -23.72 10.97 9.80
CA VAL A 232 -23.18 9.63 9.95
C VAL A 232 -22.39 9.67 11.25
N GLU A 233 -23.02 9.24 12.35
CA GLU A 233 -22.34 9.01 13.63
C GLU A 233 -21.45 7.78 13.46
N GLY A 234 -20.25 7.99 12.93
CA GLY A 234 -19.26 6.92 12.86
C GLY A 234 -18.46 6.80 14.14
N SER A 235 -17.75 5.68 14.28
CA SER A 235 -17.05 5.35 15.52
C SER A 235 -15.79 6.19 15.76
N GLY A 236 -15.40 7.03 14.80
CA GLY A 236 -14.08 7.69 14.79
C GLY A 236 -12.94 6.69 14.67
N CYS A 237 -13.21 5.47 14.19
CA CYS A 237 -12.25 4.40 14.08
C CYS A 237 -12.35 3.69 12.72
N VAL A 238 -11.20 3.24 12.22
CA VAL A 238 -11.11 2.41 11.02
C VAL A 238 -10.18 1.22 11.27
N SER A 239 -10.38 0.13 10.54
CA SER A 239 -9.68 -1.13 10.69
C SER A 239 -9.54 -1.88 9.36
N HIS A 240 -8.74 -2.94 9.34
CA HIS A 240 -8.66 -3.91 8.23
C HIS A 240 -8.32 -5.31 8.74
N GLY A 241 -8.66 -6.33 7.95
CA GLY A 241 -8.48 -7.74 8.33
C GLY A 241 -7.08 -8.35 8.14
N PHE A 242 -6.13 -7.60 7.58
CA PHE A 242 -4.79 -8.12 7.28
C PHE A 242 -3.80 -8.02 8.45
N ASP A 243 -3.01 -9.08 8.64
CA ASP A 243 -1.85 -9.09 9.54
C ASP A 243 -0.58 -8.63 8.80
N PHE A 244 -0.51 -7.35 8.42
CA PHE A 244 0.68 -6.79 7.76
C PHE A 244 1.84 -6.55 8.72
N VAL A 245 3.05 -6.83 8.24
CA VAL A 245 4.30 -6.39 8.86
C VAL A 245 5.22 -5.80 7.80
N SER A 246 6.11 -4.89 8.21
CA SER A 246 7.12 -4.35 7.29
C SER A 246 8.30 -5.32 7.13
N ALA A 247 8.77 -5.46 5.90
CA ALA A 247 10.00 -6.20 5.60
C ALA A 247 11.22 -5.53 6.27
N TYR A 248 11.21 -4.20 6.39
CA TYR A 248 12.27 -3.38 6.98
C TYR A 248 11.99 -3.08 8.44
N GLN A 249 13.07 -2.81 9.19
CA GLN A 249 12.98 -2.44 10.60
C GLN A 249 12.90 -0.92 10.80
N HIS A 250 13.25 -0.14 9.76
CA HIS A 250 13.33 1.32 9.77
C HIS A 250 14.50 1.88 10.57
N ALA A 251 15.34 0.99 11.09
CA ALA A 251 16.55 1.32 11.81
C ALA A 251 17.63 0.27 11.52
N LYS A 252 18.86 0.75 11.38
CA LYS A 252 20.08 -0.05 11.33
C LYS A 252 20.50 -0.44 12.74
N GLN A 253 21.58 -1.22 12.83
CA GLN A 253 22.21 -1.54 14.11
C GLN A 253 22.53 -0.25 14.89
N GLY A 254 22.22 -0.25 16.18
CA GLY A 254 22.38 0.92 17.04
C GLY A 254 21.25 1.95 16.95
N GLY A 255 20.13 1.62 16.29
CA GLY A 255 18.93 2.48 16.25
C GLY A 255 19.03 3.65 15.27
N ILE A 256 20.03 3.63 14.38
CA ILE A 256 20.21 4.69 13.37
C ILE A 256 19.10 4.55 12.31
N PRO A 257 18.27 5.57 12.08
CA PRO A 257 17.18 5.47 11.11
C PRO A 257 17.67 5.13 9.70
N GLU A 258 17.01 4.16 9.09
CA GLU A 258 17.09 3.94 7.65
C GLU A 258 16.33 5.06 6.93
N VAL A 259 16.75 5.40 5.72
CA VAL A 259 16.03 6.33 4.85
C VAL A 259 15.80 5.72 3.48
N THR A 260 14.68 6.08 2.87
CA THR A 260 14.29 5.63 1.53
C THR A 260 14.30 6.76 0.53
N THR A 261 14.26 8.02 0.98
CA THR A 261 14.45 9.21 0.15
C THR A 261 15.46 10.17 0.78
N HIS A 262 16.24 10.87 -0.03
CA HIS A 262 17.19 11.88 0.43
C HIS A 262 17.43 12.98 -0.61
N HIS A 263 16.84 14.14 -0.37
CA HIS A 263 17.03 15.35 -1.18
C HIS A 263 17.01 16.59 -0.27
N GLN A 264 17.13 17.78 -0.85
CA GLN A 264 17.28 19.05 -0.09
C GLN A 264 16.18 19.33 0.95
N ARG A 265 15.01 18.70 0.82
CA ARG A 265 13.85 18.96 1.70
C ARG A 265 13.48 17.79 2.60
N ALA A 266 13.94 16.57 2.30
CA ALA A 266 13.59 15.40 3.09
C ALA A 266 14.75 14.40 3.12
N SER A 267 14.97 13.81 4.30
CA SER A 267 15.70 12.57 4.44
C SER A 267 15.00 11.70 5.45
N CYS A 268 14.17 10.78 4.96
CA CYS A 268 13.38 9.89 5.80
C CYS A 268 12.94 8.64 5.03
N THR A 269 12.28 7.74 5.74
CA THR A 269 11.58 6.59 5.14
C THR A 269 10.15 6.97 4.81
N VAL A 270 9.74 6.73 3.57
CA VAL A 270 8.36 6.86 3.07
C VAL A 270 7.94 5.69 2.18
N ASP A 271 8.90 4.86 1.76
CA ASP A 271 8.69 3.69 0.93
C ASP A 271 8.66 2.41 1.77
N TYR A 272 7.76 1.50 1.44
CA TYR A 272 7.58 0.28 2.21
C TYR A 272 7.37 -0.94 1.33
N ILE A 273 7.81 -2.09 1.84
CA ILE A 273 7.32 -3.41 1.45
C ILE A 273 6.66 -3.99 2.69
N PHE A 274 5.33 -3.99 2.72
CA PHE A 274 4.53 -4.71 3.71
C PHE A 274 4.16 -6.09 3.18
N TYR A 275 4.05 -7.06 4.08
CA TYR A 275 3.58 -8.39 3.72
C TYR A 275 2.75 -9.02 4.84
N THR A 276 1.78 -9.87 4.47
CA THR A 276 0.92 -10.55 5.44
C THR A 276 1.62 -11.75 6.07
N VAL A 277 1.49 -11.89 7.38
CA VAL A 277 1.90 -13.08 8.14
C VAL A 277 0.67 -13.89 8.57
N LYS A 278 0.86 -15.13 9.05
CA LYS A 278 -0.24 -15.99 9.52
C LYS A 278 -0.84 -15.47 10.83
N ARG A 279 0.02 -14.99 11.73
CA ARG A 279 -0.39 -14.42 13.01
C ARG A 279 0.68 -13.48 13.53
N ARG A 280 0.25 -12.37 14.10
CA ARG A 280 1.11 -11.48 14.87
C ARG A 280 0.82 -11.62 16.37
N SER A 281 1.86 -11.67 17.19
CA SER A 281 1.68 -11.59 18.64
C SER A 281 1.18 -10.19 18.99
N SER A 282 0.06 -10.08 19.69
CA SER A 282 -0.27 -8.86 20.41
C SER A 282 0.77 -8.72 21.53
N GLY A 283 1.80 -7.92 21.30
CA GLY A 283 2.53 -7.36 22.43
C GLY A 283 1.48 -6.66 23.29
N LYS A 284 1.43 -6.98 24.60
CA LYS A 284 0.75 -6.08 25.54
C LYS A 284 1.27 -4.67 25.29
N ASP A 285 0.47 -3.66 25.58
CA ASP A 285 0.90 -2.25 25.70
C ASP A 285 1.95 -2.09 26.84
N SER A 286 3.00 -2.90 26.86
CA SER A 286 4.23 -2.56 27.55
C SER A 286 4.78 -1.36 26.80
N GLY A 287 4.87 -0.21 27.47
CA GLY A 287 5.35 1.07 26.93
C GLY A 287 6.78 1.09 26.38
N VAL A 288 7.34 -0.06 25.99
CA VAL A 288 8.56 -0.20 25.19
C VAL A 288 8.15 -0.11 23.72
N ALA A 289 8.02 1.12 23.24
CA ALA A 289 7.76 1.41 21.84
C ALA A 289 9.02 1.17 21.01
N ASP A 290 9.33 -0.08 20.63
CA ASP A 290 10.12 -0.38 19.41
C ASP A 290 10.49 -1.86 19.17
N GLU A 291 10.10 -2.82 20.01
CA GLU A 291 10.42 -4.22 19.70
C GLU A 291 9.60 -4.76 18.52
N ARG A 292 10.29 -5.38 17.56
CA ARG A 292 9.66 -6.02 16.39
C ARG A 292 8.65 -7.05 16.89
N PRO A 293 7.38 -7.01 16.45
CA PRO A 293 6.39 -7.95 16.94
C PRO A 293 6.83 -9.37 16.61
N ARG A 294 6.68 -10.29 17.57
CA ARG A 294 6.88 -11.72 17.29
C ARG A 294 5.82 -12.17 16.27
N VAL A 295 6.25 -12.67 15.13
CA VAL A 295 5.38 -13.07 14.02
C VAL A 295 5.47 -14.57 13.78
N VAL A 296 4.33 -15.17 13.43
CA VAL A 296 4.28 -16.49 12.82
C VAL A 296 4.05 -16.28 11.33
N GLU A 297 5.07 -16.49 10.54
CA GLU A 297 4.99 -16.35 9.09
C GLU A 297 4.14 -17.47 8.48
N GLY A 298 3.41 -17.13 7.43
CA GLY A 298 2.50 -18.03 6.73
C GLY A 298 3.13 -18.59 5.44
N PRO A 299 2.35 -18.66 4.35
CA PRO A 299 2.87 -19.01 3.03
C PRO A 299 3.99 -18.09 2.56
N LEU A 300 4.03 -16.84 3.01
CA LEU A 300 5.09 -15.89 2.67
C LEU A 300 6.01 -15.72 3.88
N ARG A 301 7.30 -16.04 3.69
CA ARG A 301 8.35 -15.96 4.72
C ARG A 301 9.48 -15.04 4.26
N LEU A 302 9.79 -13.99 5.00
CA LEU A 302 10.90 -13.09 4.70
C LEU A 302 12.24 -13.80 4.99
N LEU A 303 13.12 -13.83 4.00
CA LEU A 303 14.46 -14.40 4.13
C LEU A 303 15.51 -13.32 4.39
N SER A 304 15.46 -12.23 3.63
CA SER A 304 16.44 -11.15 3.70
C SER A 304 15.92 -9.87 3.04
N THR A 305 16.52 -8.74 3.39
CA THR A 305 16.35 -7.45 2.70
C THR A 305 17.71 -6.95 2.22
N TYR A 306 17.72 -6.14 1.17
CA TYR A 306 18.89 -5.36 0.80
C TYR A 306 19.00 -4.17 1.77
N GLY A 307 20.17 -3.96 2.37
CA GLY A 307 20.34 -2.96 3.42
C GLY A 307 20.13 -1.55 2.91
N LEU A 308 19.40 -0.73 3.68
CA LEU A 308 19.25 0.69 3.41
C LEU A 308 20.39 1.51 4.03
N MET A 309 20.54 2.74 3.54
CA MET A 309 21.47 3.72 4.08
C MET A 309 20.79 4.62 5.10
N SER A 310 21.59 5.21 5.97
CA SER A 310 21.21 6.32 6.84
C SER A 310 21.39 7.66 6.11
N SER A 311 20.78 8.73 6.63
CA SER A 311 20.99 10.08 6.11
C SER A 311 22.47 10.49 6.05
N LYS A 312 23.28 10.06 7.03
CA LYS A 312 24.71 10.36 7.10
C LYS A 312 25.49 9.66 5.99
N GLU A 313 25.17 8.40 5.72
CA GLU A 313 25.79 7.64 4.63
C GLU A 313 25.42 8.22 3.26
N LEU A 314 24.15 8.62 3.06
CA LEU A 314 23.74 9.29 1.82
C LEU A 314 24.41 10.65 1.64
N ALA A 315 24.54 11.45 2.69
CA ALA A 315 25.27 12.71 2.64
C ALA A 315 26.76 12.49 2.25
N ALA A 316 27.38 11.40 2.69
CA ALA A 316 28.76 11.05 2.34
C ALA A 316 28.94 10.69 0.86
N VAL A 317 27.88 10.26 0.16
CA VAL A 317 27.87 9.99 -1.29
C VAL A 317 27.22 11.12 -2.10
N ARG A 318 27.18 12.34 -1.55
CA ARG A 318 26.63 13.56 -2.18
C ARG A 318 25.10 13.58 -2.34
N GLY A 319 24.37 12.79 -1.55
CA GLY A 319 22.91 12.75 -1.54
C GLY A 319 22.31 12.05 -2.76
N LEU A 320 21.00 12.27 -3.00
CA LEU A 320 20.28 11.73 -4.15
C LEU A 320 19.49 12.85 -4.88
N PRO A 321 19.26 12.71 -6.21
CA PRO A 321 19.98 11.81 -7.11
C PRO A 321 21.46 12.21 -7.22
N ASN A 322 22.32 11.30 -7.66
CA ASN A 322 23.75 11.53 -7.87
C ASN A 322 24.26 10.79 -9.13
N GLU A 323 25.58 10.86 -9.39
CA GLU A 323 26.23 10.30 -10.59
C GLU A 323 26.02 8.79 -10.80
N VAL A 324 25.71 8.05 -9.72
CA VAL A 324 25.51 6.58 -9.75
C VAL A 324 24.09 6.15 -9.37
N GLN A 325 23.29 7.04 -8.77
CA GLN A 325 21.91 6.79 -8.36
C GLN A 325 20.98 7.84 -8.96
N SER A 326 20.20 7.44 -9.96
CA SER A 326 19.39 8.34 -10.80
C SER A 326 18.04 8.75 -10.23
N SER A 327 17.69 8.29 -9.03
CA SER A 327 16.46 8.66 -8.32
C SER A 327 16.82 9.27 -6.97
N ASP A 328 15.97 10.16 -6.46
CA ASP A 328 15.99 10.67 -5.09
C ASP A 328 15.55 9.63 -4.04
N HIS A 329 15.03 8.47 -4.48
CA HIS A 329 14.67 7.34 -3.65
C HIS A 329 15.63 6.15 -3.83
N LEU A 330 15.82 5.38 -2.75
CA LEU A 330 16.53 4.10 -2.76
C LEU A 330 15.56 2.96 -3.10
N PRO A 331 15.96 1.98 -3.93
CA PRO A 331 15.14 0.81 -4.18
C PRO A 331 15.08 -0.09 -2.95
N LEU A 332 13.87 -0.46 -2.53
CA LEU A 332 13.67 -1.51 -1.53
C LEU A 332 13.68 -2.88 -2.24
N VAL A 333 14.48 -3.82 -1.73
CA VAL A 333 14.54 -5.20 -2.23
C VAL A 333 14.38 -6.18 -1.08
N ALA A 334 13.37 -7.05 -1.16
CA ALA A 334 13.13 -8.11 -0.18
C ALA A 334 13.07 -9.46 -0.87
N ARG A 335 13.69 -10.48 -0.26
CA ARG A 335 13.66 -11.87 -0.72
C ARG A 335 12.73 -12.66 0.18
N PHE A 336 11.73 -13.30 -0.43
CA PHE A 336 10.78 -14.15 0.26
C PHE A 336 10.92 -15.60 -0.17
N LEU A 337 10.65 -16.51 0.77
CA LEU A 337 10.30 -17.90 0.48
C LEU A 337 8.77 -18.00 0.41
N LEU A 338 8.26 -18.45 -0.73
CA LEU A 338 6.86 -18.77 -0.93
C LEU A 338 6.65 -20.28 -0.65
N ARG A 339 5.92 -20.60 0.40
CA ARG A 339 5.61 -21.95 0.87
C ARG A 339 4.23 -22.39 0.39
N VAL A 340 4.09 -23.69 0.18
CA VAL A 340 2.79 -24.33 0.03
C VAL A 340 1.99 -24.11 1.31
N PRO A 341 0.72 -23.68 1.25
CA PRO A 341 -0.13 -23.64 2.43
C PRO A 341 -0.19 -25.04 3.07
N SER A 342 0.17 -25.13 4.35
CA SER A 342 0.04 -26.34 5.18
C SER A 342 -1.40 -26.59 5.58
#